data_AF-A0A3G4RPS7-F1
#
_entry.id   AF-A0A3G4RPS7-F1
#
_cell.length_a   1.000
_cell.length_b   1.000
_cell.length_c   1.000
_cell.angle_alpha   90.00
_cell.angle_beta   90.00
_cell.angle_gamma   90.00
#
_symmetry.space_group_name_H-M   'P 1'
#
loop_
_entity.id
_entity.type
_entity.pdbx_description
1 polymer ?
#
loop_
_entity_poly.entity_id
_entity_poly.type
_entity_poly.pdbx_seq_one_letter_code
_entity_poly.pdbx_strand_id
1 'polypeptide(L)' 'MKDKAAGVSAETAQQRAKEFHSEKFFHSLQSTTTFAGRKYTNSDMPSLKKMKLMADTISAVYLDGYEGRQ' A
#
# COMPACT_ATOMS: atom_id res chain seq x y z
N MET A 1 13.59 10.08 2.35
CA MET A 1 12.86 8.99 1.67
C MET A 1 13.67 8.42 0.52
N LYS A 2 13.57 7.11 0.28
CA LYS A 2 14.33 6.38 -0.74
C LYS A 2 14.03 6.85 -2.18
N ASP A 3 12.77 7.22 -2.47
CA ASP A 3 12.36 7.60 -3.83
C ASP A 3 12.80 9.01 -4.23
N LYS A 4 12.65 10.02 -3.36
CA LYS A 4 13.20 11.37 -3.61
C LYS A 4 14.73 11.35 -3.74
N ALA A 5 15.40 10.55 -2.90
CA ALA A 5 16.85 10.34 -2.99
C ALA A 5 17.27 9.57 -4.24
N ALA A 6 16.40 8.72 -4.80
CA ALA A 6 16.60 8.00 -6.05
C ALA A 6 16.23 8.82 -7.31
N GLY A 7 15.89 10.11 -7.16
CA GLY A 7 15.56 10.99 -8.28
C GLY A 7 14.17 10.78 -8.88
N VAL A 8 13.27 10.07 -8.18
CA VAL A 8 11.87 9.90 -8.61
C VAL A 8 11.19 11.26 -8.62
N SER A 9 10.55 11.64 -9.73
CA SER A 9 9.81 12.90 -9.85
C SER A 9 8.56 12.90 -8.98
N ALA A 10 8.10 14.09 -8.57
CA ALA A 10 6.89 14.23 -7.76
C ALA A 10 5.65 13.66 -8.47
N GLU A 11 5.59 13.79 -9.79
CA GLU A 11 4.52 13.25 -10.62
C GLU A 11 4.50 11.71 -10.60
N THR A 12 5.69 11.08 -10.65
CA THR A 12 5.82 9.62 -10.51
C THR A 12 5.46 9.15 -9.10
N ALA A 13 5.85 9.91 -8.07
CA ALA A 13 5.48 9.62 -6.69
C ALA A 13 3.96 9.72 -6.48
N GLN A 14 3.30 10.73 -7.03
CA GLN A 14 1.84 10.83 -7.02
C GLN A 14 1.17 9.68 -7.76
N GLN A 15 1.74 9.23 -8.88
CA GLN A 15 1.20 8.08 -9.61
C GLN A 15 1.29 6.79 -8.77
N ARG A 16 2.43 6.55 -8.11
CA ARG A 16 2.57 5.43 -7.15
C ARG A 16 1.60 5.54 -5.98
N ALA A 17 1.38 6.75 -5.46
CA ALA A 17 0.41 6.96 -4.39
C ALA A 17 -1.02 6.57 -4.81
N LYS A 18 -1.38 6.71 -6.09
CA LYS A 18 -2.67 6.24 -6.63
C LYS A 18 -2.74 4.72 -6.80
N GLU A 19 -1.60 4.05 -6.98
CA GLU A 19 -1.57 2.58 -7.08
C GLU A 19 -1.98 1.89 -5.78
N PHE A 20 -1.84 2.56 -4.63
CA PHE A 20 -2.32 2.04 -3.35
C PHE A 20 -3.85 1.89 -3.28
N HIS A 21 -4.60 2.59 -4.13
CA HIS A 21 -6.04 2.41 -4.27
C HIS A 21 -6.43 1.27 -5.22
N SER A 22 -5.46 0.64 -5.89
CA SER A 22 -5.75 -0.41 -6.86
C SER A 22 -6.12 -1.73 -6.20
N GLU A 23 -7.03 -2.49 -6.83
CA GLU A 23 -7.35 -3.85 -6.39
C GLU A 23 -6.11 -4.75 -6.37
N LYS A 24 -5.18 -4.55 -7.31
CA LYS A 24 -3.91 -5.30 -7.36
C LYS A 24 -3.09 -5.10 -6.08
N PHE A 25 -3.06 -3.89 -5.54
CA PHE A 25 -2.40 -3.61 -4.27
C PHE A 25 -3.11 -4.30 -3.11
N PHE A 26 -4.44 -4.23 -3.03
CA PHE A 26 -5.16 -4.95 -1.97
C PHE A 26 -5.03 -6.47 -2.07
N HIS A 27 -5.00 -7.02 -3.29
CA HIS A 27 -4.76 -8.44 -3.51
C HIS A 27 -3.33 -8.85 -3.16
N SER A 28 -2.34 -7.97 -3.32
CA SER A 28 -0.96 -8.29 -2.89
C SER A 28 -0.82 -8.34 -1.36
N LEU A 29 -1.69 -7.63 -0.62
CA LEU A 29 -1.74 -7.71 0.85
C LEU A 29 -2.40 -9.00 1.36
N GLN A 30 -3.10 -9.76 0.50
CA GLN A 30 -3.70 -11.02 0.91
C GLN A 30 -2.59 -12.02 1.29
N SER A 31 -2.48 -12.25 2.59
CA SER A 31 -1.48 -13.16 3.12
C SER A 31 -2.00 -14.59 3.08
N THR A 32 -1.15 -15.49 2.60
CA THR A 32 -1.34 -16.93 2.79
C THR A 32 -0.38 -17.39 3.87
N THR A 33 -0.92 -18.06 4.89
CA THR A 33 -0.15 -18.61 6.01
C THR A 33 -0.19 -20.13 5.96
N THR A 34 0.95 -20.79 6.15
CA THR A 34 1.00 -22.25 6.26
C THR A 34 1.16 -22.63 7.72
N PHE A 35 0.21 -23.40 8.25
CA PHE A 35 0.26 -23.92 9.62
C PHE A 35 -0.05 -25.42 9.63
N ALA A 36 0.78 -26.20 10.31
CA ALA A 36 0.67 -27.67 10.37
C ALA A 36 0.54 -28.34 8.99
N GLY A 37 1.30 -27.86 8.00
CA GLY A 37 1.26 -28.37 6.62
C GLY A 37 0.00 -28.00 5.82
N ARG A 38 -0.91 -27.20 6.39
CA ARG A 38 -2.11 -26.69 5.72
C ARG A 38 -1.95 -25.23 5.37
N LYS A 39 -2.33 -24.87 4.14
CA LYS A 39 -2.34 -23.49 3.66
C LYS A 39 -3.67 -22.84 4.02
N TYR A 40 -3.61 -21.78 4.80
CA TYR A 40 -4.73 -20.92 5.15
C TYR A 40 -4.63 -19.64 4.36
N THR A 41 -5.61 -19.40 3.51
CA THR A 41 -5.80 -18.10 2.86
C THR A 41 -6.51 -17.22 3.88
N ASN A 42 -5.93 -16.08 4.26
CA ASN A 42 -6.67 -15.11 5.03
C ASN A 42 -7.68 -14.45 4.08
N SER A 43 -8.91 -14.99 4.06
CA SER A 43 -10.02 -14.50 3.23
C SER A 43 -10.74 -13.32 3.85
N ASP A 44 -10.31 -12.86 5.03
CA ASP A 44 -10.92 -11.74 5.73
C ASP A 44 -10.49 -10.43 5.06
N MET A 45 -11.05 -10.20 3.87
CA MET A 45 -10.89 -8.95 3.14
C MET A 45 -11.51 -7.83 3.96
N PRO A 46 -10.74 -6.78 4.31
CA PRO A 46 -11.29 -5.63 5.02
C PRO A 46 -12.49 -5.07 4.26
N SER A 47 -13.52 -4.59 4.96
CA SER A 47 -14.63 -3.89 4.30
C SER A 47 -14.12 -2.79 3.37
N LEU A 48 -14.85 -2.48 2.29
CA LEU A 48 -14.48 -1.42 1.33
C LEU A 48 -14.09 -0.09 2.01
N LYS A 49 -14.78 0.28 3.09
CA LYS A 49 -14.48 1.48 3.89
C LYS A 49 -13.11 1.41 4.56
N LYS A 50 -12.73 0.25 5.11
CA LYS A 50 -11.40 0.02 5.71
C LYS A 50 -10.30 -0.02 4.65
N MET A 51 -10.54 -0.66 3.50
CA MET A 51 -9.60 -0.66 2.37
C MET A 51 -9.31 0.76 1.90
N LYS A 52 -10.35 1.56 1.68
CA LYS A 52 -10.20 2.96 1.27
C LYS A 52 -9.41 3.76 2.31
N LEU A 53 -9.75 3.63 3.60
CA LEU A 53 -9.02 4.29 4.68
C LEU A 53 -7.54 3.89 4.72
N MET A 54 -7.24 2.61 4.53
CA MET A 54 -5.86 2.12 4.46
C MET A 54 -5.11 2.75 3.28
N ALA A 55 -5.68 2.72 2.07
CA ALA A 55 -5.06 3.35 0.90
C ALA A 55 -4.83 4.84 1.12
N ASP A 56 -5.83 5.58 1.59
CA ASP A 56 -5.71 7.02 1.86
C ASP A 56 -4.58 7.30 2.88
N THR A 57 -4.48 6.49 3.93
CA THR A 57 -3.44 6.63 4.96
C THR A 57 -2.05 6.34 4.39
N ILE A 58 -1.90 5.26 3.63
CA ILE A 58 -0.61 4.86 3.03
C ILE A 58 -0.15 5.89 2.01
N SER A 59 -1.05 6.37 1.14
CA SER A 59 -0.76 7.42 0.16
C SER A 59 -0.30 8.71 0.85
N ALA A 60 -0.98 9.11 1.93
CA ALA A 60 -0.61 10.31 2.70
C ALA A 60 0.78 10.17 3.33
N VAL A 61 1.04 9.06 4.04
CA VAL A 61 2.35 8.81 4.69
C VAL A 61 3.48 8.70 3.67
N TYR A 62 3.22 8.07 2.51
CA TYR A 62 4.19 7.97 1.44
C TYR A 62 4.57 9.34 0.87
N LEU A 63 3.57 10.19 0.57
CA LEU A 63 3.80 11.52 0.03
C LEU A 63 4.44 12.46 1.05
N ASP A 64 4.01 12.41 2.30
CA ASP A 64 4.60 13.17 3.41
C ASP A 64 6.10 12.85 3.57
N GLY A 65 6.42 11.55 3.62
CA GLY A 65 7.78 11.08 3.63
C GLY A 65 8.56 11.47 2.37
N TYR A 66 7.92 11.46 1.19
CA TYR A 66 8.54 11.84 -0.08
C TYR A 66 8.92 13.33 -0.06
N GLU A 67 8.03 14.20 0.41
CA GLU A 67 8.31 15.63 0.54
C GLU A 67 9.36 15.92 1.61
N GLY A 68 9.49 15.05 2.61
CA GLY A 68 10.44 15.19 3.71
C GLY A 68 9.90 16.10 4.82
N ARG A 69 8.58 16.25 4.88
CA ARG A 69 7.92 16.82 6.06
C ARG A 69 8.00 15.74 7.14
N GLN A 70 8.61 16.09 8.27
CA GLN A 70 8.63 15.27 9.49
C GLN A 70 8.04 16.12 10.61
#